data_AF-A0A831LX56-F1
#
_entry.id   AF-A0A831LX56-F1
#
_cell.length_a   1.000
_cell.length_b   1.000
_cell.length_c   1.000
_cell.angle_alpha   90.00
_cell.angle_beta   90.00
_cell.angle_gamma   90.00
#
_symmetry.space_group_name_H-M   'P 1'
#
loop_
_entity.id
_entity.type
_entity.pdbx_description
1 polymer ?
#
loop_
_entity_poly.entity_id
_entity_poly.type
_entity_poly.pdbx_seq_one_letter_code
_entity_poly.pdbx_strand_id
1 'polypeptide(L)'
;LKESDVASLRIERAANEDVAFERRDGKWWMTEPVQAPANPLRIDGILRIAEAKSRRTYPAQQVDLTKVGLDQPDVQLSFNSGGPVIAFGDTEPLTQARYVRVGDAVHLIDDTGYYHVIGAYTTFIDGALLPEGAVIEGLALPGLKLSRVDDRWRAEPQPNQFSVDQVNMLLDEWRHAQSMELRRFEGGKVQGEVVVNLKGQKEPLRFGILNRAPELVLVRADLALEYRLPAEMAEHLLTFPQVPKTETPPPAAK
;
A
#
# COMPACT_ATOMS: atom_id res chain seq x y z
N LEU A 1 -25.12 1.86 -4.87
CA LEU A 1 -24.48 3.05 -5.47
C LEU A 1 -23.69 2.59 -6.70
N LYS A 2 -23.46 3.44 -7.71
CA LYS A 2 -22.45 3.15 -8.72
C LYS A 2 -21.07 3.46 -8.14
N GLU A 3 -20.06 2.66 -8.48
CA GLU A 3 -18.68 2.85 -8.02
C GLU A 3 -18.15 4.27 -8.32
N SER A 4 -18.49 4.82 -9.49
CA SER A 4 -18.09 6.17 -9.92
C SER A 4 -18.53 7.28 -8.99
N ASP A 5 -19.58 7.04 -8.20
CA ASP A 5 -20.24 8.05 -7.36
C ASP A 5 -19.72 8.00 -5.90
N VAL A 6 -18.79 7.09 -5.60
CA VAL A 6 -18.17 6.97 -4.28
C VAL A 6 -16.94 7.87 -4.22
N ALA A 7 -16.99 8.84 -3.30
CA ALA A 7 -15.93 9.80 -3.02
C ALA A 7 -15.20 9.50 -1.70
N SER A 8 -15.87 8.83 -0.75
CA SER A 8 -15.25 8.39 0.50
C SER A 8 -15.83 7.06 0.98
N LEU A 9 -15.04 6.35 1.79
CA LEU A 9 -15.46 5.12 2.46
C LEU A 9 -14.82 5.03 3.85
N ARG A 10 -15.56 4.46 4.81
CA ARG A 10 -15.07 4.21 6.18
C ARG A 10 -15.47 2.81 6.62
N ILE A 11 -14.52 2.11 7.23
CA ILE A 11 -14.69 0.78 7.80
C ILE A 11 -14.44 0.86 9.29
N GLU A 12 -15.49 0.65 10.07
CA GLU A 12 -15.44 0.60 11.53
C GLU A 12 -15.29 -0.84 11.97
N ARG A 13 -14.36 -1.12 12.89
CA ARG A 13 -13.94 -2.49 13.19
C ARG A 13 -13.70 -2.67 14.68
N ALA A 14 -14.32 -3.69 15.28
CA ALA A 14 -14.14 -3.95 16.71
C ALA A 14 -12.76 -4.56 17.02
N ALA A 15 -12.27 -5.44 16.16
CA ALA A 15 -11.02 -6.21 16.38
C ALA A 15 -9.76 -5.54 15.79
N ASN A 16 -9.90 -4.47 15.00
CA ASN A 16 -8.81 -3.76 14.34
C ASN A 16 -9.08 -2.24 14.41
N GLU A 17 -8.11 -1.40 14.06
CA GLU A 17 -8.36 0.04 13.97
C GLU A 17 -9.41 0.37 12.91
N ASP A 18 -10.14 1.46 13.07
CA ASP A 18 -10.94 1.99 11.96
C ASP A 18 -10.04 2.43 10.81
N VAL A 19 -10.57 2.36 9.59
CA VAL A 19 -9.92 2.92 8.40
C VAL A 19 -10.89 3.80 7.63
N ALA A 20 -10.37 4.91 7.12
CA ALA A 20 -11.12 5.84 6.29
C ALA A 20 -10.32 6.18 5.05
N PHE A 21 -11.02 6.42 3.94
CA PHE A 21 -10.41 6.73 2.66
C PHE A 21 -11.21 7.79 1.91
N GLU A 22 -10.49 8.57 1.11
CA GLU A 22 -11.02 9.61 0.24
C GLU A 22 -10.42 9.48 -1.16
N ARG A 23 -11.23 9.80 -2.16
CA ARG A 23 -10.77 9.91 -3.54
C ARG A 23 -10.26 11.32 -3.80
N ARG A 24 -8.97 11.44 -4.15
CA ARG A 24 -8.25 12.69 -4.45
C ARG A 24 -7.64 12.58 -5.83
N ASP A 25 -7.99 13.50 -6.73
CA ASP A 25 -7.51 13.52 -8.12
C ASP A 25 -7.62 12.16 -8.84
N GLY A 26 -8.75 11.47 -8.60
CA GLY A 26 -9.04 10.16 -9.19
C GLY A 26 -8.41 8.96 -8.48
N LYS A 27 -7.51 9.16 -7.50
CA LYS A 27 -6.82 8.11 -6.74
C LYS A 27 -7.36 8.00 -5.32
N TRP A 28 -7.35 6.79 -4.77
CA TRP A 28 -7.77 6.56 -3.38
C TRP A 28 -6.63 6.79 -2.41
N TRP A 29 -6.94 7.48 -1.31
CA TRP A 29 -6.02 7.76 -0.22
C TRP A 29 -6.63 7.30 1.08
N MET A 30 -5.86 6.58 1.88
CA MET A 30 -6.18 6.38 3.28
C MET A 30 -6.01 7.71 4.02
N THR A 31 -6.98 8.03 4.86
CA THR A 31 -6.97 9.21 5.73
C THR A 31 -6.83 8.86 7.20
N GLU A 32 -7.21 7.64 7.57
CA GLU A 32 -7.07 7.09 8.93
C GLU A 32 -6.68 5.60 8.86
N PRO A 33 -5.80 5.12 9.76
CA PRO A 33 -5.15 5.87 10.83
C PRO A 33 -3.94 6.71 10.36
N VAL A 34 -3.52 6.56 9.11
CA VAL A 34 -2.37 7.26 8.52
C VAL A 34 -2.75 7.86 7.17
N GLN A 35 -2.02 8.89 6.74
CA GLN A 35 -2.22 9.53 5.43
C GLN A 35 -1.31 8.89 4.39
N ALA A 36 -1.83 7.98 3.57
CA ALA A 36 -1.05 7.25 2.58
C ALA A 36 -1.88 6.90 1.33
N PRO A 37 -1.26 6.70 0.16
CA PRO A 37 -1.95 6.16 -1.01
C PRO A 37 -2.56 4.79 -0.68
N ALA A 38 -3.80 4.57 -1.09
CA ALA A 38 -4.48 3.31 -0.85
C ALA A 38 -4.18 2.31 -1.96
N ASN A 39 -4.13 1.03 -1.61
CA ASN A 39 -3.98 -0.07 -2.55
C ASN A 39 -5.24 -0.18 -3.42
N PRO A 40 -5.17 0.10 -4.74
CA PRO A 40 -6.34 0.15 -5.60
C PRO A 40 -7.08 -1.20 -5.65
N LEU A 41 -6.35 -2.32 -5.73
CA LEU A 41 -6.96 -3.65 -5.76
C LEU A 41 -7.78 -3.96 -4.50
N ARG A 42 -7.34 -3.46 -3.34
CA ARG A 42 -8.04 -3.65 -2.06
C ARG A 42 -9.29 -2.77 -2.00
N ILE A 43 -9.19 -1.53 -2.47
CA ILE A 43 -10.33 -0.61 -2.54
C ILE A 43 -11.39 -1.12 -3.53
N ASP A 44 -11.00 -1.60 -4.71
CA ASP A 44 -11.92 -2.17 -5.70
C ASP A 44 -12.70 -3.36 -5.12
N GLY A 45 -12.04 -4.21 -4.33
CA GLY A 45 -12.69 -5.31 -3.61
C GLY A 45 -13.75 -4.84 -2.62
N ILE A 46 -13.48 -3.74 -1.90
CA ILE A 46 -14.45 -3.12 -0.97
C ILE A 46 -15.62 -2.51 -1.76
N LEU A 47 -15.35 -1.80 -2.86
CA LEU A 47 -16.37 -1.13 -3.66
C LEU A 47 -17.38 -2.13 -4.25
N ARG A 48 -16.92 -3.31 -4.67
CA ARG A 48 -17.79 -4.40 -5.17
C ARG A 48 -18.79 -4.93 -4.14
N ILE A 49 -18.56 -4.69 -2.84
CA ILE A 49 -19.53 -5.07 -1.80
C ILE A 49 -20.87 -4.33 -2.00
N ALA A 50 -20.83 -3.08 -2.48
CA ALA A 50 -22.04 -2.31 -2.78
C ALA A 50 -22.88 -2.90 -3.92
N GLU A 51 -22.30 -3.82 -4.70
CA GLU A 51 -22.93 -4.51 -5.83
C GLU A 51 -23.35 -5.95 -5.48
N ALA A 52 -23.10 -6.39 -4.24
CA ALA A 52 -23.41 -7.74 -3.80
C ALA A 52 -24.92 -8.03 -3.94
N LYS A 53 -25.24 -9.15 -4.60
CA LYS A 53 -26.63 -9.56 -4.78
C LYS A 53 -27.16 -10.21 -3.51
N SER A 54 -28.27 -9.68 -3.01
CA SER A 54 -29.04 -10.33 -1.95
C SER A 54 -29.63 -11.64 -2.46
N ARG A 55 -29.29 -12.75 -1.81
CA ARG A 55 -29.89 -14.07 -2.03
C ARG A 55 -31.27 -14.14 -1.40
N ARG A 56 -31.40 -13.56 -0.21
CA ARG A 56 -32.65 -13.45 0.57
C ARG A 56 -32.64 -12.16 1.37
N THR A 57 -33.82 -11.60 1.61
CA THR A 57 -34.02 -10.38 2.40
C THR A 57 -35.12 -10.62 3.43
N TYR A 58 -34.91 -10.11 4.63
CA TYR A 58 -35.85 -10.16 5.75
C TYR A 58 -36.00 -8.74 6.32
N PRO A 59 -37.21 -8.33 6.77
CA PRO A 59 -37.35 -7.18 7.63
C PRO A 59 -36.51 -7.38 8.90
N ALA A 60 -35.73 -6.38 9.31
CA ALA A 60 -34.83 -6.51 10.46
C ALA A 60 -35.57 -6.86 11.76
N GLN A 61 -36.81 -6.39 11.91
CA GLN A 61 -37.65 -6.68 13.09
C GLN A 61 -38.10 -8.15 13.17
N GLN A 62 -37.96 -8.92 12.09
CA GLN A 62 -38.26 -10.35 12.03
C GLN A 62 -37.02 -11.24 12.24
N VAL A 63 -35.85 -10.63 12.42
CA VAL A 63 -34.57 -11.33 12.64
C VAL A 63 -34.11 -11.07 14.07
N ASP A 64 -33.69 -12.13 14.75
CA ASP A 64 -33.02 -12.02 16.04
C ASP A 64 -31.58 -11.51 15.79
N LEU A 65 -31.42 -10.18 15.81
CA LEU A 65 -30.17 -9.51 15.44
C LEU A 65 -28.99 -9.92 16.32
N THR A 66 -29.24 -10.24 17.60
CA THR A 66 -28.21 -10.73 18.51
C THR A 66 -27.71 -12.10 18.07
N LYS A 67 -28.61 -13.02 17.69
CA LYS A 67 -28.23 -14.38 17.22
C LYS A 67 -27.46 -14.41 15.91
N VAL A 68 -27.54 -13.37 15.10
CA VAL A 68 -26.86 -13.28 13.80
C VAL A 68 -25.72 -12.25 13.80
N GLY A 69 -25.30 -11.76 14.97
CA GLY A 69 -24.18 -10.82 15.08
C GLY A 69 -24.44 -9.42 14.51
N LEU A 70 -25.71 -9.01 14.35
CA LEU A 70 -26.10 -7.71 13.78
C LEU A 70 -26.57 -6.68 14.82
N ASP A 71 -26.70 -7.07 16.09
CA ASP A 71 -26.99 -6.15 17.18
C ASP A 71 -25.76 -5.31 17.55
N GLN A 72 -24.60 -5.95 17.64
CA GLN A 72 -23.28 -5.33 17.80
C GLN A 72 -22.34 -5.86 16.72
N PRO A 73 -22.43 -5.32 15.49
CA PRO A 73 -21.63 -5.82 14.37
C PRO A 73 -20.14 -5.50 14.56
N ASP A 74 -19.29 -6.50 14.37
CA ASP A 74 -17.83 -6.35 14.44
C ASP A 74 -17.27 -5.46 13.32
N VAL A 75 -18.00 -5.34 12.20
CA VAL A 75 -17.61 -4.53 11.06
C VAL A 75 -18.79 -3.76 10.51
N GLN A 76 -18.58 -2.47 10.26
CA GLN A 76 -19.50 -1.62 9.52
C GLN A 76 -18.77 -0.92 8.39
N LEU A 77 -19.35 -0.94 7.19
CA LEU A 77 -18.84 -0.24 6.01
C LEU A 77 -19.82 0.87 5.63
N SER A 78 -19.31 2.09 5.50
CA SER A 78 -20.06 3.25 5.05
C SER A 78 -19.45 3.82 3.77
N PHE A 79 -20.31 4.30 2.89
CA PHE A 79 -19.93 4.96 1.64
C PHE A 79 -20.48 6.37 1.61
N ASN A 80 -19.62 7.34 1.32
CA ASN A 80 -19.92 8.77 1.37
C ASN A 80 -20.44 9.23 2.75
N SER A 81 -20.21 10.49 3.10
CA SER A 81 -20.75 11.02 4.34
C SER A 81 -22.29 11.01 4.29
N GLY A 82 -22.94 10.40 5.28
CA GLY A 82 -24.39 10.26 5.36
C GLY A 82 -25.02 9.23 4.41
N GLY A 83 -24.21 8.42 3.72
CA GLY A 83 -24.71 7.33 2.87
C GLY A 83 -25.12 6.07 3.66
N PRO A 84 -25.49 4.99 2.96
CA PRO A 84 -25.90 3.75 3.60
C PRO A 84 -24.75 3.11 4.38
N VAL A 85 -25.08 2.58 5.55
CA VAL A 85 -24.17 1.75 6.36
C VAL A 85 -24.54 0.29 6.15
N ILE A 86 -23.52 -0.52 5.85
CA ILE A 86 -23.60 -1.96 5.75
C ILE A 86 -22.98 -2.54 7.01
N ALA A 87 -23.80 -3.05 7.91
CA ALA A 87 -23.35 -3.79 9.09
C ALA A 87 -23.21 -5.27 8.73
N PHE A 88 -22.07 -5.87 9.06
CA PHE A 88 -21.81 -7.29 8.81
C PHE A 88 -22.09 -8.10 10.08
N GLY A 89 -22.86 -9.17 9.94
CA GLY A 89 -23.10 -10.17 10.97
C GLY A 89 -22.43 -11.50 10.62
N ASP A 90 -22.88 -12.55 11.28
CA ASP A 90 -22.36 -13.90 11.15
C ASP A 90 -22.71 -14.56 9.82
N THR A 91 -22.13 -15.73 9.56
CA THR A 91 -22.51 -16.60 8.44
C THR A 91 -23.59 -17.59 8.85
N GLU A 92 -24.53 -17.85 7.95
CA GLU A 92 -25.53 -18.91 8.11
C GLU A 92 -24.84 -20.29 8.05
N PRO A 93 -25.03 -21.18 9.04
CA PRO A 93 -24.28 -22.45 9.13
C PRO A 93 -24.40 -23.35 7.89
N LEU A 94 -25.56 -23.38 7.24
CA LEU A 94 -25.84 -24.31 6.13
C LEU A 94 -25.26 -23.82 4.80
N THR A 95 -25.51 -22.56 4.43
CA THR A 95 -25.11 -22.03 3.13
C THR A 95 -23.81 -21.25 3.18
N GLN A 96 -23.30 -20.94 4.38
CA GLN A 96 -22.17 -20.05 4.62
C GLN A 96 -22.38 -18.63 4.04
N ALA A 97 -23.62 -18.26 3.72
CA ALA A 97 -23.97 -16.91 3.32
C ALA A 97 -23.90 -15.97 4.52
N ARG A 98 -23.44 -14.73 4.31
CA ARG A 98 -23.29 -13.75 5.38
C ARG A 98 -24.54 -12.91 5.55
N TYR A 99 -24.96 -12.71 6.80
CA TYR A 99 -25.96 -11.72 7.14
C TYR A 99 -25.35 -10.32 7.06
N VAL A 100 -26.01 -9.41 6.33
CA VAL A 100 -25.67 -7.98 6.31
C VAL A 100 -26.93 -7.16 6.54
N ARG A 101 -26.85 -6.13 7.40
CA ARG A 101 -27.96 -5.20 7.63
C ARG A 101 -27.70 -3.88 6.90
N VAL A 102 -28.71 -3.40 6.19
CA VAL A 102 -28.74 -2.06 5.58
C VAL A 102 -30.09 -1.43 5.90
N GLY A 103 -30.08 -0.37 6.72
CA GLY A 103 -31.32 0.21 7.25
C GLY A 103 -32.16 -0.82 8.01
N ASP A 104 -33.45 -0.90 7.68
CA ASP A 104 -34.43 -1.82 8.30
C ASP A 104 -34.49 -3.20 7.63
N ALA A 105 -33.52 -3.56 6.80
CA ALA A 105 -33.48 -4.84 6.10
C ALA A 105 -32.21 -5.64 6.46
N VAL A 106 -32.38 -6.94 6.61
CA VAL A 106 -31.30 -7.93 6.73
C VAL A 106 -31.26 -8.75 5.44
N HIS A 107 -30.09 -8.77 4.81
CA HIS A 107 -29.83 -9.53 3.59
C HIS A 107 -28.91 -10.70 3.89
N LEU A 108 -29.15 -11.85 3.25
CA LEU A 108 -28.15 -12.90 3.10
C LEU A 108 -27.43 -12.70 1.76
N ILE A 109 -26.10 -12.58 1.81
CA ILE A 109 -25.25 -12.43 0.62
C ILE A 109 -24.19 -13.53 0.58
N ASP A 110 -23.58 -13.73 -0.59
CA ASP A 110 -22.34 -14.49 -0.69
C ASP A 110 -21.23 -13.91 0.19
N ASP A 111 -20.56 -14.75 0.98
CA ASP A 111 -19.47 -14.31 1.88
C ASP A 111 -18.13 -14.14 1.15
N THR A 112 -18.16 -13.28 0.13
CA THR A 112 -16.98 -12.94 -0.69
C THR A 112 -16.51 -11.51 -0.44
N GLY A 113 -17.33 -10.65 0.17
CA GLY A 113 -16.95 -9.27 0.48
C GLY A 113 -16.17 -9.13 1.79
N TYR A 114 -16.47 -9.97 2.78
CA TYR A 114 -16.05 -9.72 4.16
C TYR A 114 -14.53 -9.74 4.37
N TYR A 115 -13.81 -10.59 3.64
CA TYR A 115 -12.34 -10.65 3.75
C TYR A 115 -11.65 -9.35 3.30
N HIS A 116 -12.32 -8.53 2.51
CA HIS A 116 -11.79 -7.24 2.09
C HIS A 116 -11.81 -6.21 3.22
N VAL A 117 -12.67 -6.34 4.24
CA VAL A 117 -12.86 -5.29 5.24
C VAL A 117 -12.20 -5.59 6.60
N ILE A 118 -11.75 -6.81 6.83
CA ILE A 118 -11.22 -7.27 8.15
C ILE A 118 -9.69 -7.29 8.29
N GLY A 119 -8.94 -6.99 7.24
CA GLY A 119 -7.47 -7.02 7.28
C GLY A 119 -6.87 -5.90 8.14
N ALA A 120 -5.61 -6.04 8.58
CA ALA A 120 -4.90 -4.93 9.24
C ALA A 120 -4.89 -3.68 8.34
N TYR A 121 -4.86 -2.47 8.93
CA TYR A 121 -4.91 -1.22 8.16
C TYR A 121 -3.78 -1.13 7.11
N THR A 122 -2.60 -1.68 7.42
CA THR A 122 -1.45 -1.69 6.50
C THR A 122 -1.72 -2.44 5.20
N THR A 123 -2.65 -3.41 5.20
CA THR A 123 -3.04 -4.16 4.00
C THR A 123 -3.82 -3.33 2.98
N PHE A 124 -4.31 -2.14 3.36
CA PHE A 124 -5.03 -1.23 2.47
C PHE A 124 -4.15 -0.13 1.88
N ILE A 125 -2.87 -0.08 2.24
CA ILE A 125 -1.94 0.94 1.79
C ILE A 125 -1.19 0.41 0.56
N ASP A 126 -0.91 1.29 -0.40
CA ASP A 126 -0.08 0.96 -1.55
C ASP A 126 1.37 0.65 -1.11
N GLY A 127 1.89 -0.48 -1.56
CA GLY A 127 3.24 -0.96 -1.23
C GLY A 127 4.35 -0.31 -2.05
N ALA A 128 4.04 0.54 -3.03
CA ALA A 128 5.06 1.26 -3.80
C ALA A 128 5.90 2.17 -2.89
N LEU A 129 7.23 2.17 -3.07
CA LEU A 129 8.11 3.06 -2.29
C LEU A 129 7.94 4.52 -2.71
N LEU A 130 7.72 4.77 -4.00
CA LEU A 130 7.55 6.10 -4.57
C LEU A 130 6.17 6.25 -5.21
N PRO A 131 5.59 7.46 -5.22
CA PRO A 131 4.35 7.73 -5.96
C PRO A 131 4.49 7.39 -7.45
N GLU A 132 3.41 6.90 -8.06
CA GLU A 132 3.37 6.65 -9.50
C GLU A 132 3.75 7.92 -10.30
N GLY A 133 4.66 7.77 -11.26
CA GLY A 133 5.15 8.88 -12.09
C GLY A 133 6.14 9.82 -11.38
N ALA A 134 6.62 9.47 -10.18
CA ALA A 134 7.60 10.26 -9.46
C ALA A 134 8.88 10.49 -10.27
N VAL A 135 9.32 11.74 -10.33
CA VAL A 135 10.59 12.14 -10.96
C VAL A 135 11.61 12.42 -9.87
N ILE A 136 12.64 11.58 -9.78
CA ILE A 136 13.72 11.72 -8.79
C ILE A 136 14.73 12.76 -9.28
N GLU A 137 15.01 13.77 -8.46
CA GLU A 137 16.01 14.83 -8.72
C GLU A 137 17.28 14.67 -7.86
N GLY A 138 17.21 13.85 -6.81
CA GLY A 138 18.35 13.47 -6.00
C GLY A 138 18.07 12.24 -5.15
N LEU A 139 19.07 11.41 -4.97
CA LEU A 139 18.99 10.18 -4.19
C LEU A 139 20.24 10.07 -3.32
N ALA A 140 20.08 10.04 -2.00
CA ALA A 140 21.17 9.76 -1.07
C ALA A 140 20.96 8.39 -0.44
N LEU A 141 21.93 7.51 -0.61
CA LEU A 141 22.03 6.18 -0.02
C LEU A 141 23.17 6.19 1.02
N PRO A 142 23.29 5.15 1.86
CA PRO A 142 24.49 4.97 2.69
C PRO A 142 25.75 4.91 1.83
N GLY A 143 26.58 5.96 1.91
CA GLY A 143 27.85 6.03 1.20
C GLY A 143 27.80 6.47 -0.27
N LEU A 144 26.62 6.88 -0.79
CA LEU A 144 26.49 7.41 -2.16
C LEU A 144 25.43 8.52 -2.19
N LYS A 145 25.77 9.66 -2.80
CA LYS A 145 24.81 10.72 -3.11
C LYS A 145 24.77 10.98 -4.60
N LEU A 146 23.60 10.85 -5.20
CA LEU A 146 23.29 11.27 -6.56
C LEU A 146 22.56 12.61 -6.52
N SER A 147 23.04 13.57 -7.30
CA SER A 147 22.43 14.89 -7.43
C SER A 147 22.47 15.36 -8.88
N ARG A 148 21.45 16.12 -9.27
CA ARG A 148 21.38 16.77 -10.58
C ARG A 148 21.92 18.20 -10.48
N VAL A 149 23.03 18.49 -11.17
CA VAL A 149 23.68 19.81 -11.22
C VAL A 149 23.85 20.19 -12.69
N ASP A 150 23.33 21.35 -13.10
CA ASP A 150 23.33 21.82 -14.49
C ASP A 150 22.79 20.77 -15.49
N ASP A 151 21.65 20.16 -15.14
CA ASP A 151 21.01 19.07 -15.90
C ASP A 151 21.83 17.79 -16.09
N ARG A 152 22.91 17.61 -15.33
CA ARG A 152 23.73 16.40 -15.36
C ARG A 152 23.77 15.73 -14.00
N TRP A 153 23.73 14.41 -14.01
CA TRP A 153 23.92 13.61 -12.81
C TRP A 153 25.37 13.66 -12.34
N ARG A 154 25.55 13.81 -11.04
CA ARG A 154 26.83 13.68 -10.33
C ARG A 154 26.66 12.71 -9.17
N ALA A 155 27.72 11.98 -8.88
CA ALA A 155 27.80 11.05 -7.76
C ALA A 155 28.91 11.46 -6.80
N GLU A 156 28.63 11.38 -5.51
CA GLU A 156 29.58 11.65 -4.43
C GLU A 156 29.56 10.48 -3.42
N PRO A 157 30.68 9.75 -3.23
CA PRO A 157 31.89 9.79 -4.04
C PRO A 157 31.63 9.33 -5.49
N GLN A 158 32.51 9.71 -6.42
CA GLN A 158 32.37 9.31 -7.83
C GLN A 158 32.77 7.84 -8.02
N PRO A 159 31.87 6.97 -8.53
CA PRO A 159 32.19 5.57 -8.82
C PRO A 159 33.22 5.46 -9.95
N ASN A 160 34.05 4.41 -9.91
CA ASN A 160 35.09 4.15 -10.93
C ASN A 160 34.51 4.02 -12.35
N GLN A 161 33.32 3.42 -12.47
CA GLN A 161 32.58 3.30 -13.72
C GLN A 161 31.27 4.05 -13.56
N PHE A 162 31.32 5.38 -13.59
CA PHE A 162 30.12 6.21 -13.53
C PHE A 162 29.56 6.43 -14.94
N SER A 163 28.30 6.05 -15.15
CA SER A 163 27.55 6.38 -16.35
C SER A 163 26.14 6.84 -16.01
N VAL A 164 25.53 7.61 -16.92
CA VAL A 164 24.12 8.03 -16.79
C VAL A 164 23.18 6.83 -16.87
N ASP A 165 23.53 5.78 -17.61
CA ASP A 165 22.73 4.56 -17.71
C ASP A 165 22.63 3.84 -16.36
N GLN A 166 23.74 3.69 -15.63
CA GLN A 166 23.73 3.11 -14.28
C GLN A 166 22.94 3.98 -13.28
N VAL A 167 23.00 5.31 -13.43
CA VAL A 167 22.14 6.20 -12.64
C VAL A 167 20.67 5.91 -12.96
N ASN A 168 20.29 5.87 -14.24
CA ASN A 168 18.91 5.61 -14.64
C ASN A 168 18.42 4.24 -14.15
N MET A 169 19.24 3.19 -14.24
CA MET A 169 18.93 1.86 -13.70
C MET A 169 18.58 1.92 -12.21
N LEU A 170 19.44 2.55 -11.39
CA LEU A 170 19.17 2.67 -9.95
C LEU A 170 17.90 3.49 -9.67
N LEU A 171 17.69 4.57 -10.41
CA LEU A 171 16.47 5.37 -10.25
C LEU A 171 15.22 4.62 -10.70
N ASP A 172 15.32 3.74 -11.70
CA ASP A 172 14.24 2.83 -12.12
C ASP A 172 13.95 1.77 -11.07
N GLU A 173 14.95 1.16 -10.44
CA GLU A 173 14.74 0.23 -9.31
C GLU A 173 13.92 0.93 -8.21
N TRP A 174 14.28 2.17 -7.83
CA TRP A 174 13.51 2.93 -6.84
C TRP A 174 12.09 3.29 -7.29
N ARG A 175 11.89 3.65 -8.56
CA ARG A 175 10.56 3.98 -9.12
C ARG A 175 9.61 2.79 -9.13
N HIS A 176 10.13 1.60 -9.38
CA HIS A 176 9.32 0.39 -9.54
C HIS A 176 9.34 -0.52 -8.30
N ALA A 177 10.12 -0.17 -7.26
CA ALA A 177 10.18 -0.93 -6.02
C ALA A 177 8.82 -0.98 -5.32
N GLN A 178 8.39 -2.20 -5.02
CA GLN A 178 7.15 -2.49 -4.34
C GLN A 178 7.43 -3.45 -3.18
N SER A 179 6.85 -3.18 -2.01
CA SER A 179 6.94 -4.08 -0.86
C SER A 179 6.11 -5.33 -1.08
N MET A 180 6.61 -6.47 -0.59
CA MET A 180 5.81 -7.69 -0.43
C MET A 180 4.82 -7.54 0.72
N GLU A 181 5.20 -6.82 1.77
CA GLU A 181 4.39 -6.64 2.96
C GLU A 181 4.62 -5.25 3.58
N LEU A 182 3.54 -4.66 4.07
CA LEU A 182 3.54 -3.48 4.93
C LEU A 182 3.19 -3.88 6.36
N ARG A 183 4.01 -3.44 7.31
CA ARG A 183 3.73 -3.61 8.75
C ARG A 183 3.74 -2.26 9.47
N ARG A 184 3.11 -2.23 10.64
CA ARG A 184 3.28 -1.10 11.56
C ARG A 184 4.73 -1.09 12.04
N PHE A 185 5.36 0.08 12.01
CA PHE A 185 6.64 0.30 12.63
C PHE A 185 6.44 0.67 14.11
N GLU A 186 6.88 -0.21 15.00
CA GLU A 186 6.76 -0.03 16.46
C GLU A 186 8.09 0.38 17.13
N GLY A 187 9.12 0.59 16.32
CA GLY A 187 10.46 0.94 16.78
C GLY A 187 11.52 -0.07 16.34
N GLY A 188 12.78 0.33 16.44
CA GLY A 188 13.90 -0.47 15.98
C GLY A 188 15.14 0.40 15.74
N LYS A 189 16.31 -0.21 15.75
CA LYS A 189 17.56 0.50 15.50
C LYS A 189 17.75 0.71 14.00
N VAL A 190 17.53 1.93 13.55
CA VAL A 190 17.85 2.36 12.17
C VAL A 190 19.37 2.32 11.97
N GLN A 191 19.82 1.62 10.93
CA GLN A 191 21.23 1.37 10.61
C GLN A 191 21.75 2.24 9.46
N GLY A 192 20.88 3.03 8.84
CA GLY A 192 21.18 3.93 7.74
C GLY A 192 19.93 4.63 7.26
N GLU A 193 20.09 5.61 6.39
CA GLU A 193 18.98 6.37 5.83
C GLU A 193 19.13 6.42 4.30
N VAL A 194 17.98 6.38 3.62
CA VAL A 194 17.84 6.80 2.23
C VAL A 194 17.02 8.07 2.17
N VAL A 195 17.47 9.05 1.39
CA VAL A 195 16.76 10.30 1.15
C VAL A 195 16.48 10.45 -0.34
N VAL A 196 15.21 10.53 -0.71
CA VAL A 196 14.76 10.69 -2.10
C VAL A 196 14.15 12.08 -2.26
N ASN A 197 14.76 12.89 -3.11
CA ASN A 197 14.25 14.21 -3.49
C ASN A 197 13.45 14.06 -4.78
N LEU A 198 12.17 14.43 -4.73
CA LEU A 198 11.25 14.34 -5.86
C LEU A 198 10.94 15.72 -6.42
N LYS A 199 10.86 15.82 -7.74
CA LYS A 199 10.46 17.05 -8.42
C LYS A 199 9.10 17.53 -7.92
N GLY A 200 9.03 18.82 -7.56
CA GLY A 200 7.79 19.45 -7.09
C GLY A 200 7.43 19.14 -5.64
N GLN A 201 8.23 18.36 -4.90
CA GLN A 201 8.08 18.17 -3.46
C GLN A 201 9.13 18.99 -2.72
N LYS A 202 8.68 19.74 -1.70
CA LYS A 202 9.58 20.57 -0.89
C LYS A 202 10.40 19.74 0.10
N GLU A 203 9.75 18.78 0.74
CA GLU A 203 10.39 17.87 1.69
C GLU A 203 10.74 16.55 1.00
N PRO A 204 11.93 15.98 1.26
CA PRO A 204 12.29 14.69 0.69
C PRO A 204 11.56 13.54 1.39
N LEU A 205 11.39 12.44 0.67
CA LEU A 205 11.00 11.17 1.27
C LEU A 205 12.22 10.56 1.98
N ARG A 206 12.02 10.09 3.21
CA ARG A 206 13.08 9.51 4.04
C ARG A 206 12.73 8.07 4.39
N PHE A 207 13.63 7.16 4.09
CA PHE A 207 13.52 5.76 4.46
C PHE A 207 14.63 5.40 5.43
N GLY A 208 14.26 5.01 6.66
CA GLY A 208 15.20 4.36 7.57
C GLY A 208 15.47 2.93 7.12
N ILE A 209 16.72 2.47 7.14
CA ILE A 209 17.07 1.08 6.88
C ILE A 209 17.14 0.35 8.22
N LEU A 210 16.17 -0.50 8.52
CA LEU A 210 16.21 -1.33 9.73
C LEU A 210 17.07 -2.57 9.53
N ASN A 211 16.96 -3.20 8.36
CA ASN A 211 17.65 -4.43 8.05
C ASN A 211 17.87 -4.58 6.54
N ARG A 212 18.88 -5.36 6.15
CA ARG A 212 19.17 -5.73 4.75
C ARG A 212 18.99 -7.23 4.47
N ALA A 213 19.10 -8.09 5.50
CA ALA A 213 18.96 -9.54 5.36
C ALA A 213 18.45 -10.15 6.68
N PRO A 214 17.55 -11.15 6.67
CA PRO A 214 17.12 -11.95 5.52
C PRO A 214 16.06 -11.28 4.62
N GLU A 215 15.63 -10.07 4.96
CA GLU A 215 14.75 -9.23 4.15
C GLU A 215 15.31 -7.80 4.18
N LEU A 216 15.09 -7.04 3.11
CA LEU A 216 15.28 -5.59 3.16
C LEU A 216 14.06 -4.98 3.86
N VAL A 217 14.31 -4.26 4.97
CA VAL A 217 13.27 -3.56 5.71
C VAL A 217 13.57 -2.07 5.70
N LEU A 218 12.72 -1.33 4.99
CA LEU A 218 12.74 0.13 4.93
C LEU A 218 11.61 0.71 5.79
N VAL A 219 11.83 1.87 6.39
CA VAL A 219 10.87 2.48 7.32
C VAL A 219 10.51 3.90 6.90
N ARG A 220 9.21 4.17 6.79
CA ARG A 220 8.64 5.52 6.75
C ARG A 220 8.17 5.89 8.14
N ALA A 221 9.06 6.49 8.93
CA ALA A 221 8.78 6.83 10.33
C ALA A 221 7.66 7.87 10.45
N ASP A 222 7.54 8.76 9.47
CA ASP A 222 6.46 9.74 9.34
C ASP A 222 5.07 9.10 9.15
N LEU A 223 5.03 7.88 8.61
CA LEU A 223 3.81 7.08 8.45
C LEU A 223 3.68 5.96 9.50
N ALA A 224 4.69 5.76 10.35
CA ALA A 224 4.82 4.59 11.23
C ALA A 224 4.67 3.25 10.46
N LEU A 225 5.30 3.13 9.28
CA LEU A 225 5.25 1.93 8.43
C LEU A 225 6.62 1.32 8.16
N GLU A 226 6.66 -0.01 8.14
CA GLU A 226 7.76 -0.83 7.61
C GLU A 226 7.36 -1.39 6.23
N TYR A 227 8.23 -1.22 5.25
CA TYR A 227 8.17 -1.82 3.92
C TYR A 227 9.13 -3.00 3.90
N ARG A 228 8.60 -4.21 3.71
CA ARG A 228 9.39 -5.43 3.60
C ARG A 228 9.53 -5.84 2.15
N LEU A 229 10.77 -5.95 1.71
CA LEU A 229 11.14 -6.32 0.35
C LEU A 229 12.02 -7.58 0.36
N PRO A 230 12.10 -8.31 -0.75
CA PRO A 230 13.06 -9.40 -0.91
C PRO A 230 14.49 -8.96 -0.58
N ALA A 231 15.33 -9.87 -0.10
CA ALA A 231 16.71 -9.54 0.31
C ALA A 231 17.55 -8.97 -0.85
N GLU A 232 17.35 -9.47 -2.08
CA GLU A 232 18.04 -9.01 -3.28
C GLU A 232 17.82 -7.51 -3.56
N MET A 233 16.70 -6.95 -3.12
CA MET A 233 16.42 -5.52 -3.25
C MET A 233 17.38 -4.66 -2.44
N ALA A 234 18.04 -5.20 -1.40
CA ALA A 234 19.08 -4.46 -0.70
C ALA A 234 20.25 -4.11 -1.63
N GLU A 235 20.65 -5.00 -2.53
CA GLU A 235 21.70 -4.73 -3.51
C GLU A 235 21.19 -3.75 -4.57
N HIS A 236 20.01 -4.00 -5.14
CA HIS A 236 19.48 -3.21 -6.25
C HIS A 236 19.14 -1.76 -5.85
N LEU A 237 18.64 -1.55 -4.62
CA LEU A 237 18.19 -0.23 -4.16
C LEU A 237 19.25 0.54 -3.39
N LEU A 238 20.20 -0.13 -2.72
CA LEU A 238 21.15 0.52 -1.81
C LEU A 238 22.58 0.60 -2.35
N THR A 239 22.82 0.14 -3.58
CA THR A 239 24.17 0.16 -4.19
C THR A 239 24.14 0.78 -5.58
N PHE A 240 25.28 1.30 -6.04
CA PHE A 240 25.41 1.79 -7.41
C PHE A 240 25.58 0.58 -8.36
N PRO A 241 24.73 0.43 -9.39
CA PRO A 241 24.77 -0.72 -10.29
C PRO A 241 26.15 -0.90 -10.93
N GLN A 242 26.63 -2.14 -11.00
CA GLN A 242 27.85 -2.48 -11.72
C GLN A 242 27.46 -2.99 -13.11
N VAL A 243 28.10 -2.49 -14.17
CA VAL A 243 27.95 -3.06 -15.51
C VAL A 243 28.90 -4.25 -15.62
N PRO A 244 28.44 -5.46 -16.00
CA PRO A 244 29.35 -6.57 -16.27
C PRO A 244 30.39 -6.15 -17.31
N LYS A 245 31.68 -6.40 -17.04
CA LYS A 245 32.71 -6.26 -18.08
C LYS A 245 32.31 -7.22 -19.20
N THR A 246 31.93 -6.71 -20.37
CA THR A 246 31.86 -7.51 -21.60
C THR A 246 33.16 -8.29 -21.72
N GLU A 247 33.08 -9.62 -21.67
CA GLU A 247 34.22 -10.49 -21.97
C GLU A 247 34.74 -10.12 -23.34
N THR A 248 36.00 -9.69 -23.41
CA THR A 248 36.71 -9.48 -24.66
C THR A 248 36.62 -10.78 -25.47
N PRO A 249 36.11 -10.79 -26.71
CA PRO A 249 36.10 -12.00 -27.52
C PRO A 249 37.53 -12.53 -27.61
N PRO A 250 37.75 -13.86 -27.53
CA PRO A 250 39.09 -14.42 -27.65
C PRO A 250 39.71 -13.96 -28.98
N PRO A 251 41.01 -13.63 -29.00
CA PRO A 251 41.66 -13.15 -30.22
C PRO A 251 41.48 -14.19 -31.32
N ALA A 252 41.06 -13.73 -32.50
CA ALA A 252 40.92 -14.58 -33.67
C ALA A 252 42.23 -15.34 -33.91
N ALA A 253 42.16 -16.67 -33.89
CA ALA A 253 43.30 -17.51 -34.23
C ALA A 253 43.73 -17.18 -35.67
N LYS A 254 45.02 -16.84 -35.82
CA LYS A 254 45.67 -16.68 -37.13
C LYS A 254 45.95 -18.03 -37.76
#